data_AF-A0A838S295-F1
#
_entry.id   AF-A0A838S295-F1
#
_cell.length_a   1.000
_cell.length_b   1.000
_cell.length_c   1.000
_cell.angle_alpha   90.00
_cell.angle_beta   90.00
_cell.angle_gamma   90.00
#
_symmetry.space_group_name_H-M   'P 1'
#
loop_
_entity.id
_entity.type
_entity.pdbx_description
1 polymer ?
#
loop_
_entity_poly.entity_id
_entity_poly.type
_entity_poly.pdbx_seq_one_letter_code
_entity_poly.pdbx_strand_id
1 'polypeptide(L)'
;TPLERIRATWQALADSLDEHQPLIVAFVEALAQANRSLRVRDQLADCYERLRAQSAELVRETLSELPPDTARIVAAFFIAITDGLILQWRIDPARAPTVDELWAALGIALPAILGAE
;
A
#
# COMPACT_ATOMS: atom_id res chain seq x y z
N THR A 1 17.46 -10.53 -0.19
CA THR A 1 17.79 -9.14 0.23
C THR A 1 16.55 -8.47 0.80
N PRO A 2 16.67 -7.36 1.57
CA PRO A 2 15.52 -6.54 2.00
C PRO A 2 14.53 -6.24 0.87
N LEU A 3 15.11 -5.93 -0.28
CA LEU A 3 14.39 -5.54 -1.49
C LEU A 3 13.53 -6.68 -2.06
N GLU A 4 14.08 -7.89 -2.11
CA GLU A 4 13.35 -9.10 -2.53
C GLU A 4 12.21 -9.45 -1.57
N ARG A 5 12.38 -9.23 -0.26
CA ARG A 5 11.32 -9.48 0.73
C ARG A 5 10.12 -8.56 0.50
N ILE A 6 10.35 -7.28 0.23
CA ILE A 6 9.26 -6.33 -0.06
C ILE A 6 8.53 -6.73 -1.33
N ARG A 7 9.27 -7.04 -2.39
CA ARG A 7 8.67 -7.51 -3.66
C ARG A 7 7.84 -8.78 -3.45
N ALA A 8 8.33 -9.74 -2.66
CA ALA A 8 7.59 -10.95 -2.34
C ALA A 8 6.30 -10.66 -1.55
N THR A 9 6.33 -9.71 -0.60
CA THR A 9 5.11 -9.28 0.12
C THR A 9 4.08 -8.68 -0.82
N TRP A 10 4.50 -7.84 -1.76
CA TRP A 10 3.58 -7.27 -2.77
C TRP A 10 3.07 -8.30 -3.75
N GLN A 11 3.90 -9.28 -4.14
CA GLN A 11 3.45 -10.40 -4.97
C GLN A 11 2.38 -11.22 -4.24
N ALA A 12 2.61 -11.57 -2.97
CA ALA A 12 1.63 -12.29 -2.16
C ALA A 12 0.32 -11.52 -2.00
N LEU A 13 0.39 -10.19 -1.83
CA LEU A 13 -0.79 -9.33 -1.84
C LEU A 13 -1.53 -9.45 -3.17
N ALA A 14 -0.84 -9.23 -4.30
CA ALA A 14 -1.43 -9.24 -5.64
C ALA A 14 -2.09 -10.59 -5.97
N ASP A 15 -1.44 -11.70 -5.64
CA ASP A 15 -1.94 -13.06 -5.85
C ASP A 15 -3.22 -13.34 -5.03
N SER A 16 -3.39 -12.64 -3.89
CA SER A 16 -4.54 -12.83 -3.00
C SER A 16 -5.74 -11.93 -3.32
N LEU A 17 -5.63 -11.00 -4.27
CA LEU A 17 -6.68 -9.99 -4.49
C LEU A 17 -8.02 -10.62 -4.90
N ASP A 18 -8.01 -11.67 -5.73
CA ASP A 18 -9.21 -12.41 -6.13
C ASP A 18 -9.94 -13.01 -4.94
N GLU A 19 -9.20 -13.59 -3.99
CA GLU A 19 -9.75 -14.20 -2.78
C GLU A 19 -10.36 -13.15 -1.84
N HIS A 20 -9.84 -11.92 -1.87
CA HIS A 20 -10.26 -10.80 -1.00
C HIS A 20 -11.30 -9.88 -1.63
N GLN A 21 -11.89 -10.23 -2.78
CA GLN A 21 -12.93 -9.43 -3.46
C GLN A 21 -14.02 -8.85 -2.54
N PRO A 22 -14.64 -9.63 -1.63
CA PRO A 22 -15.67 -9.10 -0.73
C PRO A 22 -15.13 -8.00 0.21
N LEU A 23 -13.90 -8.17 0.70
CA LEU A 23 -13.26 -7.19 1.58
C LEU A 23 -12.93 -5.91 0.82
N ILE A 24 -12.45 -6.03 -0.42
CA ILE A 24 -12.13 -4.88 -1.28
C ILE A 24 -13.39 -4.07 -1.58
N VAL A 25 -14.52 -4.72 -1.86
CA VAL A 25 -15.81 -4.04 -2.04
C VAL A 25 -16.22 -3.29 -0.77
N ALA A 26 -16.17 -3.95 0.39
CA ALA A 26 -16.52 -3.33 1.67
C ALA A 26 -15.62 -2.11 1.97
N PHE A 27 -14.33 -2.20 1.65
CA PHE A 27 -13.38 -1.09 1.79
C PHE A 27 -13.79 0.10 0.91
N VAL A 28 -14.06 -0.10 -0.37
CA VAL A 28 -14.48 0.97 -1.30
C VAL A 28 -15.81 1.60 -0.87
N GLU A 29 -16.76 0.79 -0.42
CA GLU A 29 -18.05 1.28 0.10
C GLU A 29 -17.86 2.10 1.38
N ALA A 30 -16.99 1.65 2.30
CA ALA A 30 -16.69 2.38 3.52
C ALA A 30 -16.07 3.76 3.23
N LEU A 31 -15.18 3.85 2.23
CA LEU A 31 -14.63 5.14 1.78
C LEU A 31 -15.73 6.09 1.28
N ALA A 32 -16.68 5.58 0.49
CA ALA A 32 -17.82 6.38 0.04
C ALA A 32 -18.70 6.84 1.23
N GLN A 33 -18.94 5.95 2.19
CA GLN A 33 -19.74 6.23 3.39
C GLN A 33 -19.06 7.26 4.33
N ALA A 34 -17.74 7.28 4.41
CA ALA A 34 -16.97 8.21 5.25
C ALA A 34 -17.22 9.70 4.93
N ASN A 35 -17.73 9.99 3.72
CA ASN A 35 -18.14 11.34 3.34
C ASN A 35 -19.43 11.80 4.07
N ARG A 36 -20.25 10.85 4.52
CA ARG A 36 -21.59 11.12 5.07
C ARG A 36 -21.76 10.64 6.51
N SER A 37 -20.81 9.85 7.02
CA SER A 37 -20.83 9.31 8.39
C SER A 37 -19.50 9.56 9.10
N LEU A 38 -19.52 10.40 10.13
CA LEU A 38 -18.36 10.65 10.99
C LEU A 38 -17.89 9.37 11.67
N ARG A 39 -18.82 8.53 12.16
CA ARG A 39 -18.50 7.24 12.77
C ARG A 39 -17.68 6.34 11.85
N VAL A 40 -18.07 6.22 10.58
CA VAL A 40 -17.32 5.40 9.60
C VAL A 40 -15.96 6.01 9.30
N ARG A 41 -15.89 7.35 9.18
CA ARG A 41 -14.63 8.06 8.99
C ARG A 41 -13.64 7.80 10.14
N ASP A 42 -14.11 7.88 11.39
CA ASP A 42 -13.28 7.66 12.57
C ASP A 42 -12.80 6.19 12.61
N GLN A 43 -13.68 5.24 12.32
CA GLN A 43 -13.31 3.82 12.24
C GLN A 43 -12.24 3.54 11.16
N LEU A 44 -12.36 4.17 9.99
CA LEU A 44 -11.34 4.07 8.94
C LEU A 44 -10.03 4.74 9.36
N ALA A 45 -10.09 5.92 9.98
CA ALA A 45 -8.90 6.61 10.47
C ALA A 45 -8.12 5.75 11.47
N ASP A 46 -8.82 5.15 12.44
CA ASP A 46 -8.24 4.22 13.41
C ASP A 46 -7.67 2.96 12.74
N CYS A 47 -8.34 2.46 11.70
CA CYS A 47 -7.86 1.31 10.92
C CYS A 47 -6.53 1.63 10.24
N TYR A 48 -6.47 2.75 9.52
CA TYR A 48 -5.25 3.21 8.86
C TYR A 48 -4.12 3.52 9.84
N GLU A 49 -4.47 4.00 11.04
CA GLU A 49 -3.49 4.28 12.08
C GLU A 49 -2.79 3.00 12.55
N ARG A 50 -3.57 1.95 12.83
CA ARG A 50 -3.03 0.62 13.16
C ARG A 50 -2.25 0.02 12.00
N LEU A 51 -2.77 0.14 10.78
CA LEU A 51 -2.11 -0.38 9.58
C LEU A 51 -0.73 0.27 9.37
N ARG A 52 -0.62 1.60 9.52
CA ARG A 52 0.66 2.31 9.46
C ARG A 52 1.62 1.86 10.55
N ALA A 53 1.15 1.69 11.78
CA ALA A 53 1.99 1.22 12.88
C ALA A 53 2.54 -0.19 12.64
N GLN A 54 1.68 -1.12 12.22
CA GLN A 54 2.08 -2.50 11.89
C GLN A 54 3.04 -2.56 10.71
N SER A 55 2.76 -1.78 9.66
CA SER A 55 3.61 -1.72 8.46
C SER A 55 4.96 -1.06 8.75
N ALA A 56 5.03 -0.10 9.68
CA ALA A 56 6.28 0.51 10.12
C ALA A 56 7.22 -0.50 10.80
N GLU A 57 6.66 -1.41 11.60
CA GLU A 57 7.45 -2.48 12.22
C GLU A 57 8.02 -3.43 11.16
N LEU A 58 7.19 -3.88 10.21
CA LEU A 58 7.65 -4.70 9.07
C LEU A 58 8.74 -4.00 8.24
N VAL A 59 8.62 -2.69 8.05
CA VAL A 59 9.63 -1.87 7.38
C VAL A 59 10.95 -1.89 8.14
N ARG A 60 10.94 -1.73 9.46
CA ARG A 60 12.16 -1.78 10.29
C ARG A 60 12.81 -3.16 10.27
N GLU A 61 12.02 -4.22 10.36
CA GLU A 61 12.50 -5.60 10.27
C GLU A 61 13.11 -5.96 8.89
N THR A 62 12.75 -5.21 7.84
CA THR A 62 13.12 -5.53 6.47
C THR A 62 14.23 -4.63 5.93
N LEU A 63 14.09 -3.31 6.00
CA LEU A 63 14.94 -2.34 5.30
C LEU A 63 16.17 -1.87 6.10
N SER A 64 16.11 -1.89 7.43
CA SER A 64 17.15 -1.53 8.42
C SER A 64 16.46 -0.96 9.68
N GLU A 65 17.19 -0.81 10.78
CA GLU A 65 16.74 -0.06 11.98
C GLU A 65 16.59 1.45 11.69
N LEU A 66 15.62 1.80 10.85
CA LEU A 66 15.21 3.16 10.59
C LEU A 66 14.65 3.79 11.87
N PRO A 67 14.84 5.10 12.09
CA PRO A 67 14.15 5.82 13.14
C PRO A 67 12.63 5.58 13.06
N PRO A 68 11.91 5.49 14.18
CA PRO A 68 10.47 5.15 14.18
C PRO A 68 9.62 6.04 13.26
N ASP A 69 9.87 7.35 13.26
CA ASP A 69 9.12 8.29 12.42
C ASP A 69 9.40 8.07 10.92
N THR A 70 10.65 7.79 10.56
CA THR A 70 11.05 7.48 9.18
C THR A 70 10.41 6.18 8.70
N ALA A 71 10.43 5.13 9.53
CA ALA A 71 9.78 3.86 9.21
C ALA A 71 8.28 4.02 8.96
N ARG A 72 7.62 4.86 9.77
CA ARG A 72 6.20 5.18 9.62
C ARG A 72 5.89 5.94 8.32
N ILE A 73 6.76 6.86 7.89
CA ILE A 73 6.62 7.56 6.61
C ILE A 73 6.76 6.57 5.44
N VAL A 74 7.77 5.71 5.48
CA VAL A 74 8.00 4.68 4.45
C VAL A 74 6.82 3.69 4.40
N ALA A 75 6.30 3.28 5.55
CA ALA A 75 5.11 2.44 5.64
C ALA A 75 3.89 3.10 5.01
N ALA A 76 3.65 4.39 5.30
CA ALA A 76 2.55 5.14 4.68
C ALA A 76 2.67 5.22 3.16
N PHE A 77 3.89 5.37 2.64
CA PHE A 77 4.16 5.34 1.19
C PHE A 77 3.81 3.97 0.57
N PHE A 78 4.23 2.87 1.20
CA PHE A 78 3.88 1.53 0.70
C PHE A 78 2.38 1.23 0.79
N ILE A 79 1.69 1.69 1.83
CA ILE A 79 0.23 1.58 1.95
C ILE A 79 -0.45 2.34 0.81
N ALA A 80 -0.01 3.57 0.50
CA ALA A 80 -0.60 4.35 -0.59
C ALA A 80 -0.47 3.65 -1.95
N ILE A 81 0.68 3.02 -2.22
CA ILE A 81 0.89 2.25 -3.46
C ILE A 81 0.01 1.00 -3.48
N THR A 82 -0.05 0.29 -2.35
CA THR A 82 -0.89 -0.90 -2.16
C THR A 82 -2.36 -0.60 -2.42
N ASP A 83 -2.90 0.45 -1.80
CA ASP A 83 -4.29 0.89 -1.99
C ASP A 83 -4.54 1.27 -3.46
N GLY A 84 -3.60 1.98 -4.08
CA GLY A 84 -3.67 2.34 -5.50
C GLY A 84 -3.69 1.12 -6.42
N LEU A 85 -2.93 0.07 -6.11
CA LEU A 85 -2.95 -1.21 -6.84
C LEU A 85 -4.30 -1.92 -6.67
N ILE A 86 -4.79 -2.02 -5.43
CA ILE A 86 -6.10 -2.63 -5.12
C ILE A 86 -7.22 -1.97 -5.93
N LEU A 87 -7.22 -0.63 -6.01
CA LEU A 87 -8.22 0.12 -6.77
C LEU A 87 -8.10 -0.10 -8.28
N GLN A 88 -6.89 -0.04 -8.84
CA GLN A 88 -6.66 -0.29 -10.28
C GLN A 88 -7.10 -1.70 -10.68
N TRP A 89 -6.71 -2.68 -9.87
CA TRP A 89 -7.12 -4.08 -10.05
C TRP A 89 -8.63 -4.25 -9.93
N ARG A 90 -9.28 -3.59 -8.96
CA ARG A 90 -10.74 -3.68 -8.81
C ARG A 90 -11.51 -3.14 -10.01
N ILE A 91 -10.97 -2.11 -10.68
CA ILE A 91 -11.56 -1.47 -11.86
C ILE A 91 -11.37 -2.35 -13.10
N ASP A 92 -10.14 -2.81 -13.34
CA ASP A 92 -9.82 -3.68 -14.47
C ASP A 92 -8.62 -4.58 -14.14
N PRO A 93 -8.87 -5.83 -13.70
CA PRO A 93 -7.80 -6.76 -13.35
C PRO A 93 -6.85 -7.05 -14.50
N ALA A 94 -7.31 -7.01 -15.76
CA ALA A 94 -6.52 -7.34 -16.93
C ALA A 94 -5.58 -6.20 -17.36
N ARG A 95 -5.89 -4.96 -16.96
CA ARG A 95 -5.07 -3.77 -17.25
C ARG A 95 -4.37 -3.20 -16.01
N ALA A 96 -4.57 -3.80 -14.85
CA ALA A 96 -3.87 -3.40 -13.64
C ALA A 96 -2.37 -3.68 -13.74
N PRO A 97 -1.52 -2.81 -13.16
CA PRO A 97 -0.08 -3.02 -13.21
C PRO A 97 0.30 -4.27 -12.42
N THR A 98 1.22 -5.03 -12.98
CA THR A 98 1.88 -6.13 -12.29
C THR A 98 2.82 -5.62 -11.20
N VAL A 99 3.13 -6.47 -10.22
CA VAL A 99 4.11 -6.14 -9.17
C VAL A 99 5.47 -5.82 -9.77
N ASP A 100 5.85 -6.50 -10.86
CA ASP A 100 7.10 -6.26 -11.57
C ASP A 100 7.15 -4.90 -12.25
N GLU A 101 6.04 -4.46 -12.85
CA GLU A 101 5.91 -3.12 -13.43
C GLU A 101 5.94 -2.04 -12.35
N LEU A 102 5.24 -2.23 -11.24
CA LEU A 102 5.30 -1.30 -10.09
C LEU A 102 6.72 -1.23 -9.51
N TRP A 103 7.41 -2.37 -9.42
CA TRP A 103 8.77 -2.43 -8.92
C TRP A 103 9.75 -1.72 -9.84
N ALA A 104 9.63 -1.95 -11.16
CA ALA A 104 10.41 -1.25 -12.17
C ALA A 104 10.14 0.27 -12.13
N ALA A 105 8.89 0.68 -11.93
CA ALA A 105 8.51 2.08 -11.84
C ALA A 105 9.21 2.82 -10.68
N LEU A 106 9.45 2.18 -9.53
CA LEU A 106 10.22 2.79 -8.45
C LEU A 106 11.67 3.12 -8.87
N GLY A 107 12.30 2.21 -9.61
CA GLY A 107 13.65 2.39 -10.14
C GLY A 107 13.75 3.43 -11.26
N ILE A 108 12.63 3.78 -11.91
CA ILE A 108 12.57 4.79 -12.98
C ILE A 108 12.17 6.15 -12.40
N ALA A 109 11.07 6.18 -11.65
CA ALA A 109 10.45 7.42 -11.18
C ALA A 109 11.22 8.07 -10.03
N LEU A 110 11.69 7.31 -9.04
CA LEU A 110 12.39 7.92 -7.89
C LEU A 110 13.69 8.62 -8.31
N PRO A 111 14.59 8.03 -9.12
CA PRO A 111 15.76 8.75 -9.59
C PRO A 111 15.41 9.97 -10.46
N ALA A 112 14.38 9.87 -11.31
CA ALA A 112 13.96 11.00 -12.15
C ALA A 112 13.41 12.17 -11.32
N ILE A 113 12.66 11.88 -10.24
CA ILE A 113 12.10 12.90 -9.34
C ILE A 113 13.19 13.50 -8.44
N LEU A 114 14.07 12.66 -7.89
CA LEU A 114 15.10 13.08 -6.93
C LEU A 114 16.36 13.66 -7.60
N GLY A 115 16.58 13.36 -8.88
CA GLY A 115 17.71 13.82 -9.69
C GLY A 115 17.38 14.95 -10.67
N ALA A 116 16.16 15.49 -10.63
CA ALA A 116 15.82 16.73 -11.32
C ALA A 116 16.29 17.94 -10.48
N GLU A 117 17.56 18.34 -10.68
CA GLU A 117 18.03 19.71 -10.43
C GLU A 117 17.83 20.58 -11.69
#